data_AF-A0A6Y4FH34-F1
#
_entry.id   AF-A0A6Y4FH34-F1
#
_cell.length_a   1.000
_cell.length_b   1.000
_cell.length_c   1.000
_cell.angle_alpha   90.00
_cell.angle_beta   90.00
_cell.angle_gamma   90.00
#
_symmetry.space_group_name_H-M   'P 1'
#
loop_
_entity.id
_entity.type
_entity.pdbx_description
1 polymer ?
#
loop_
_entity_poly.entity_id
_entity_poly.type
_entity_poly.pdbx_seq_one_letter_code
_entity_poly.pdbx_strand_id
1 'polypeptide(L)'
;MSWSHYPFLRRAEHQNARYHFNTQPANINHSLHAWINLCSFQVEAGSFACSEEHLTCPITLDIPTEGVFVKVSSQSDICCLFDKEAFLNLLPLEFAHPLSREKIHIDMIVRKSECFFNTERENFTLR
;
A
#
# COMPACT_ATOMS: atom_id res chain seq x y z
N MET A 1 -34.96 59.85 19.87
CA MET A 1 -35.02 59.17 18.56
C MET A 1 -33.64 58.53 18.33
N SER A 2 -33.45 57.20 18.24
CA SER A 2 -33.93 56.23 17.22
C SER A 2 -33.39 56.58 15.83
N TRP A 3 -32.67 55.74 15.05
CA TRP A 3 -32.30 54.30 15.10
C TRP A 3 -30.79 54.13 14.68
N SER A 4 -30.15 53.01 14.30
CA SER A 4 -30.52 51.58 14.11
C SER A 4 -29.28 50.65 14.08
N HIS A 5 -29.50 49.35 14.34
CA HIS A 5 -28.87 48.13 13.76
C HIS A 5 -27.38 47.99 13.41
N TYR A 6 -26.80 46.88 13.90
CA TYR A 6 -25.64 46.18 13.30
C TYR A 6 -25.89 45.72 11.86
N PRO A 7 -24.80 45.58 11.08
CA PRO A 7 -24.62 44.37 10.28
C PRO A 7 -23.32 43.65 10.66
N PHE A 8 -23.48 42.37 11.02
CA PHE A 8 -22.41 41.38 11.09
C PHE A 8 -21.67 41.25 9.74
N LEU A 9 -20.45 40.69 9.78
CA LEU A 9 -19.74 40.09 8.64
C LEU A 9 -19.37 41.02 7.46
N ARG A 10 -18.16 41.61 7.54
CA ARG A 10 -17.32 41.78 6.34
C ARG A 10 -15.84 41.60 6.69
N ARG A 11 -15.10 40.92 5.82
CA ARG A 11 -13.68 40.48 5.95
C ARG A 11 -13.40 39.31 6.92
N ALA A 12 -14.05 38.19 6.66
CA ALA A 12 -13.42 36.86 6.85
C ALA A 12 -12.93 36.31 5.48
N GLU A 13 -12.27 37.14 4.68
CA GLU A 13 -11.84 36.84 3.30
C GLU A 13 -10.31 36.88 3.12
N HIS A 14 -9.57 36.56 4.18
CA HIS A 14 -8.09 36.51 4.16
C HIS A 14 -7.52 35.11 4.45
N GLN A 15 -8.36 34.06 4.41
CA GLN A 15 -7.95 32.69 4.73
C GLN A 15 -8.34 31.63 3.67
N ASN A 16 -9.06 31.97 2.59
CA ASN A 16 -9.51 30.98 1.61
C ASN A 16 -8.60 30.81 0.37
N ALA A 17 -7.36 31.33 0.41
CA ALA A 17 -6.40 31.29 -0.70
C ALA A 17 -5.27 30.26 -0.51
N ARG A 18 -5.41 29.30 0.42
CA ARG A 18 -4.34 28.34 0.77
C ARG A 18 -4.70 26.85 0.75
N TYR A 19 -5.95 26.49 0.45
CA TYR A 19 -6.39 25.09 0.47
C TYR A 19 -7.10 24.59 -0.80
N HIS A 20 -6.97 25.32 -1.92
CA HIS A 20 -7.15 24.70 -3.24
C HIS A 20 -5.84 24.02 -3.68
N PHE A 21 -5.48 22.95 -2.96
CA PHE A 21 -4.51 21.97 -3.45
C PHE A 21 -5.17 21.18 -4.58
N ASN A 22 -4.96 21.64 -5.82
CA ASN A 22 -5.21 20.84 -7.02
C ASN A 22 -4.20 19.68 -7.07
N THR A 23 -4.40 18.66 -6.23
CA THR A 23 -3.53 17.49 -6.15
C THR A 23 -3.92 16.47 -7.22
N GLN A 24 -3.44 16.71 -8.44
CA GLN A 24 -3.53 15.76 -9.55
C GLN A 24 -2.73 14.47 -9.18
N PRO A 25 -3.17 13.25 -9.56
CA PRO A 25 -2.81 12.01 -8.86
C PRO A 25 -1.37 11.48 -9.03
N ALA A 26 -0.44 12.25 -9.61
CA ALA A 26 0.91 11.80 -9.92
C ALA A 26 1.78 11.45 -8.70
N ASN A 27 1.47 11.98 -7.51
CA ASN A 27 2.31 11.82 -6.31
C ASN A 27 2.16 10.43 -5.67
N ILE A 28 0.94 9.87 -5.64
CA ILE A 28 0.65 8.61 -4.93
C ILE A 28 1.40 7.44 -5.56
N ASN A 29 1.44 7.35 -6.89
CA ASN A 29 2.13 6.28 -7.62
C ASN A 29 3.64 6.33 -7.33
N HIS A 30 4.24 7.52 -7.36
CA HIS A 30 5.66 7.71 -7.05
C HIS A 30 5.98 7.29 -5.61
N SER A 31 5.13 7.68 -4.64
CA SER A 31 5.26 7.25 -3.25
C SER A 31 5.14 5.73 -3.08
N LEU A 32 4.23 5.08 -3.80
CA LEU A 32 3.99 3.65 -3.68
C LEU A 32 5.08 2.82 -4.36
N HIS A 33 5.58 3.22 -5.54
CA HIS A 33 6.78 2.63 -6.15
C HIS A 33 8.01 2.79 -5.24
N ALA A 34 8.24 3.98 -4.67
CA ALA A 34 9.36 4.20 -3.75
C ALA A 34 9.25 3.33 -2.49
N TRP A 35 8.05 3.12 -1.98
CA TRP A 35 7.80 2.30 -0.80
C TRP A 35 7.97 0.79 -1.07
N ILE A 36 7.53 0.30 -2.24
CA ILE A 36 7.80 -1.09 -2.67
C ILE A 36 9.30 -1.34 -2.79
N ASN A 37 10.05 -0.42 -3.41
CA ASN A 37 11.52 -0.52 -3.50
C ASN A 37 12.23 -0.45 -2.13
N LEU A 38 11.59 0.12 -1.11
CA LEU A 38 12.12 0.17 0.26
C LEU A 38 11.74 -1.06 1.10
N CYS A 39 10.64 -1.73 0.75
CA CYS A 39 10.14 -2.92 1.43
C CYS A 39 10.52 -4.23 0.73
N SER A 40 11.06 -4.18 -0.49
CA SER A 40 11.53 -5.36 -1.22
C SER A 40 12.80 -5.95 -0.60
N PHE A 41 13.02 -7.24 -0.83
CA PHE A 41 14.12 -8.00 -0.24
C PHE A 41 14.50 -9.21 -1.11
N GLN A 42 15.72 -9.71 -0.95
CA GLN A 42 16.15 -10.96 -1.57
C GLN A 42 15.49 -12.17 -0.89
N VAL A 43 14.90 -13.06 -1.68
CA VAL A 43 14.26 -14.30 -1.23
C VAL A 43 15.31 -15.40 -1.29
N GLU A 44 15.99 -15.62 -0.18
CA GLU A 44 17.00 -16.68 -0.07
C GLU A 44 16.34 -18.00 0.33
N ALA A 45 16.65 -19.08 -0.38
CA ALA A 45 16.20 -20.43 -0.04
C ALA A 45 16.64 -20.79 1.39
N GLY A 46 15.70 -21.29 2.20
CA GLY A 46 15.94 -21.58 3.63
C GLY A 46 15.94 -20.36 4.56
N SER A 47 15.74 -19.12 4.07
CA SER A 47 15.55 -17.94 4.94
C SER A 47 14.14 -17.80 5.53
N PHE A 48 13.25 -18.75 5.20
CA PHE A 48 11.86 -18.83 5.66
C PHE A 48 11.59 -20.15 6.37
N ALA A 49 10.67 -20.14 7.34
CA ALA A 49 10.28 -21.30 8.13
C ALA A 49 9.18 -22.16 7.46
N CYS A 50 8.99 -22.03 6.14
CA CYS A 50 7.94 -22.68 5.37
C CYS A 50 8.52 -23.43 4.16
N SER A 51 7.71 -24.31 3.57
CA SER A 51 7.97 -24.92 2.27
C SER A 51 7.96 -23.87 1.13
N GLU A 52 8.60 -24.23 0.02
CA GLU A 52 8.72 -23.40 -1.18
C GLU A 52 7.36 -23.04 -1.81
N GLU A 53 6.34 -23.89 -1.65
CA GLU A 53 4.99 -23.65 -2.19
C GLU A 53 4.37 -22.33 -1.66
N HIS A 54 4.61 -21.99 -0.39
CA HIS A 54 4.16 -20.73 0.22
C HIS A 54 4.98 -19.50 -0.22
N LEU A 55 6.12 -19.70 -0.90
CA LEU A 55 6.96 -18.63 -1.45
C LEU A 55 6.65 -18.33 -2.93
N THR A 56 5.73 -19.09 -3.54
CA THR A 56 5.32 -18.91 -4.94
C THR A 56 4.60 -17.58 -5.12
N CYS A 57 5.10 -16.70 -5.99
CA CYS A 57 4.41 -15.45 -6.34
C CYS A 57 3.15 -15.77 -7.18
N PRO A 58 1.95 -15.28 -6.82
CA PRO A 58 0.72 -15.60 -7.54
C PRO A 58 0.58 -14.90 -8.90
N ILE A 59 1.51 -14.00 -9.27
CA ILE A 59 1.55 -13.36 -10.61
C ILE A 59 2.46 -14.15 -11.56
N THR A 60 3.67 -14.51 -11.12
CA THR A 60 4.66 -15.20 -11.96
C THR A 60 4.52 -16.72 -11.92
N LEU A 61 3.85 -17.26 -10.89
CA LEU A 61 3.73 -18.68 -10.58
C LEU A 61 5.09 -19.37 -10.31
N ASP A 62 6.05 -18.59 -9.81
CA ASP A 62 7.41 -19.02 -9.49
C ASP A 62 7.90 -18.30 -8.20
N ILE A 63 8.98 -18.79 -7.60
CA ILE A 63 9.60 -18.16 -6.41
C ILE A 63 10.40 -16.93 -6.87
N PRO A 64 10.05 -15.71 -6.43
CA PRO A 64 10.72 -14.50 -6.91
C PRO A 64 12.11 -14.37 -6.31
N THR A 65 13.10 -13.90 -7.07
CA THR A 65 14.45 -13.58 -6.53
C THR A 65 14.41 -12.34 -5.64
N GLU A 66 13.72 -11.28 -6.07
CA GLU A 66 13.45 -10.09 -5.25
C GLU A 66 11.94 -9.99 -5.00
N GLY A 67 11.56 -10.21 -3.74
CA GLY A 67 10.18 -10.27 -3.31
C GLY A 67 9.74 -9.05 -2.49
N VAL A 68 8.43 -8.83 -2.43
CA VAL A 68 7.78 -7.86 -1.52
C VAL A 68 6.56 -8.50 -0.86
N PHE A 69 6.34 -8.25 0.43
CA PHE A 69 5.13 -8.69 1.12
C PHE A 69 4.00 -7.66 0.96
N VAL A 70 2.82 -8.15 0.58
CA VAL A 70 1.63 -7.32 0.37
C VAL A 70 0.44 -7.96 1.10
N LYS A 71 -0.26 -7.19 1.92
CA LYS A 71 -1.49 -7.63 2.60
C LYS A 71 -2.61 -7.90 1.60
N VAL A 72 -3.40 -8.94 1.86
CA VAL A 72 -4.52 -9.33 0.97
C VAL A 72 -5.60 -8.24 0.87
N SER A 73 -5.75 -7.43 1.92
CA SER A 73 -6.56 -6.21 1.95
C SER A 73 -6.02 -5.25 3.03
N SER A 74 -6.45 -3.99 3.05
CA SER A 74 -6.00 -3.03 4.08
C SER A 74 -6.36 -3.47 5.51
N GLN A 75 -7.43 -4.25 5.68
CA GLN A 75 -7.89 -4.78 6.98
C GLN A 75 -7.41 -6.20 7.28
N SER A 76 -6.79 -6.90 6.33
CA SER A 76 -6.27 -8.25 6.56
C SER A 76 -4.91 -8.20 7.27
N ASP A 77 -4.71 -9.15 8.18
CA ASP A 77 -3.39 -9.44 8.75
C ASP A 77 -2.57 -10.41 7.89
N ILE A 78 -3.16 -11.01 6.86
CA ILE A 78 -2.49 -11.97 5.95
C ILE A 78 -1.71 -11.19 4.89
N CYS A 79 -0.45 -11.57 4.67
CA CYS A 79 0.37 -11.12 3.54
C CYS A 79 0.54 -12.23 2.51
N CYS A 80 0.77 -11.86 1.26
CA CYS A 80 1.29 -12.73 0.21
C CYS A 80 2.65 -12.20 -0.27
N LEU A 81 3.52 -13.12 -0.69
CA LEU A 81 4.79 -12.78 -1.34
C LEU A 81 4.53 -12.53 -2.82
N PHE A 82 5.03 -11.41 -3.34
CA PHE A 82 4.98 -11.08 -4.76
C PHE A 82 6.38 -10.85 -5.30
N ASP A 83 6.60 -11.23 -6.56
CA ASP A 83 7.72 -10.73 -7.36
C ASP A 83 7.60 -9.21 -7.48
N LYS A 84 8.68 -8.50 -7.14
CA LYS A 84 8.72 -7.04 -7.14
C LYS A 84 8.39 -6.47 -8.51
N GLU A 85 9.03 -6.93 -9.57
CA GLU A 85 8.88 -6.33 -10.90
C GLU A 85 7.51 -6.67 -11.48
N ALA A 86 7.03 -7.91 -11.31
CA ALA A 86 5.68 -8.28 -11.73
C ALA A 86 4.60 -7.48 -10.98
N PHE A 87 4.78 -7.22 -9.68
CA PHE A 87 3.87 -6.41 -8.88
C PHE A 87 3.92 -4.93 -9.26
N LEU A 88 5.11 -4.36 -9.46
CA LEU A 88 5.28 -2.98 -9.96
C LEU A 88 4.64 -2.78 -11.34
N ASN A 89 4.69 -3.79 -12.21
CA ASN A 89 4.04 -3.78 -13.52
C ASN A 89 2.51 -3.93 -13.46
N LEU A 90 1.93 -4.35 -12.33
CA LEU A 90 0.47 -4.47 -12.14
C LEU A 90 -0.17 -3.13 -11.75
N LEU A 91 0.55 -2.29 -10.99
CA LEU A 91 0.08 -0.97 -10.51
C LEU A 91 -0.48 -0.04 -11.63
N PRO A 92 0.13 0.06 -12.82
CA PRO A 92 -0.35 0.96 -13.88
C PRO A 92 -1.60 0.44 -14.60
N LEU A 93 -1.90 -0.86 -14.51
CA LEU A 93 -2.91 -1.53 -15.33
C LEU A 93 -4.33 -1.43 -14.73
N GLU A 94 -4.49 -1.67 -13.43
CA GLU A 94 -5.83 -1.58 -12.79
C GLU A 94 -5.84 -0.87 -11.41
N PHE A 95 -4.68 -0.62 -10.79
CA PHE A 95 -4.55 -0.34 -9.34
C PHE A 95 -5.19 -1.40 -8.41
N ALA A 96 -5.76 -2.47 -8.94
CA ALA A 96 -6.53 -3.46 -8.21
C ALA A 96 -5.62 -4.57 -7.67
N HIS A 97 -5.68 -4.86 -6.37
CA HIS A 97 -4.92 -5.94 -5.77
C HIS A 97 -5.34 -7.29 -6.38
N PRO A 98 -4.42 -8.13 -6.90
CA PRO A 98 -4.78 -9.26 -7.76
C PRO A 98 -5.71 -10.31 -7.12
N LEU A 99 -5.74 -10.40 -5.78
CA LEU A 99 -6.62 -11.34 -5.06
C LEU A 99 -7.95 -10.72 -4.59
N SER A 100 -7.97 -9.43 -4.24
CA SER A 100 -9.14 -8.77 -3.59
C SER A 100 -9.81 -7.71 -4.45
N ARG A 101 -9.16 -7.28 -5.55
CA ARG A 101 -9.56 -6.19 -6.46
C ARG A 101 -9.73 -4.81 -5.78
N GLU A 102 -9.33 -4.67 -4.53
CA GLU A 102 -9.27 -3.37 -3.84
C GLU A 102 -8.15 -2.50 -4.43
N LYS A 103 -8.27 -1.18 -4.31
CA LYS A 103 -7.16 -0.29 -4.69
C LYS A 103 -5.93 -0.60 -3.83
N ILE A 104 -4.78 -0.87 -4.44
CA ILE A 104 -3.53 -1.10 -3.70
C ILE A 104 -3.14 0.21 -2.99
N HIS A 105 -3.16 0.16 -1.67
CA HIS A 105 -2.78 1.27 -0.79
C HIS A 105 -1.41 1.02 -0.14
N ILE A 106 -0.75 2.08 0.32
CA ILE A 106 0.62 2.01 0.84
C ILE A 106 0.73 1.21 2.15
N ASP A 107 -0.35 1.15 2.94
CA ASP A 107 -0.51 0.34 4.16
C ASP A 107 -0.72 -1.15 3.87
N MET A 108 -0.89 -1.55 2.60
CA MET A 108 -0.86 -2.94 2.19
C MET A 108 0.58 -3.44 2.00
N ILE A 109 1.57 -2.56 1.78
CA ILE A 109 2.96 -2.96 1.51
C ILE A 109 3.75 -3.04 2.81
N VAL A 110 4.27 -4.24 3.12
CA VAL A 110 4.81 -4.59 4.44
C VAL A 110 6.30 -4.92 4.36
N ARG A 111 7.07 -4.59 5.41
CA ARG A 111 8.51 -4.94 5.47
C ARG A 111 8.70 -6.44 5.75
N LYS A 112 9.82 -7.03 5.29
CA LYS A 112 10.22 -8.41 5.67
C LYS A 112 10.20 -8.67 7.18
N SER A 113 10.51 -7.64 7.98
CA SER A 113 10.55 -7.69 9.45
C SER A 113 9.18 -7.61 10.15
N GLU A 114 8.10 -7.45 9.40
CA GLU A 114 6.74 -7.21 9.93
C GLU A 114 5.76 -8.34 9.57
N CYS A 115 6.07 -9.17 8.57
CA CYS A 115 5.24 -10.32 8.18
C CYS A 115 6.02 -11.64 8.27
N PHE A 116 5.43 -12.64 8.95
CA PHE A 116 6.07 -13.88 9.36
C PHE A 116 5.20 -15.08 9.01
N PHE A 117 5.80 -16.24 8.74
CA PHE A 117 5.04 -17.45 8.50
C PHE A 117 4.42 -17.97 9.81
N ASN A 118 3.09 -17.98 9.87
CA ASN A 118 2.33 -18.52 10.98
C ASN A 118 2.03 -20.00 10.69
N THR A 119 2.70 -20.90 11.42
CA THR A 119 2.58 -22.36 11.26
C THR A 119 1.21 -22.93 11.66
N GLU A 120 0.43 -22.22 12.49
CA GLU A 120 -0.92 -22.66 12.87
C GLU A 120 -1.97 -22.30 11.80
N ARG A 121 -1.68 -21.29 10.97
CA ARG A 121 -2.56 -20.79 9.89
C ARG A 121 -2.05 -21.12 8.49
N GLU A 122 -0.87 -21.73 8.38
CA GLU A 122 -0.19 -22.07 7.12
C GLU A 122 -0.08 -20.88 6.13
N ASN A 123 0.12 -19.67 6.68
CA ASN A 123 0.08 -18.41 5.93
C ASN A 123 1.07 -17.39 6.51
N PHE A 124 1.49 -16.42 5.68
CA PHE A 124 2.22 -15.25 6.18
C PHE A 124 1.25 -14.27 6.85
N THR A 125 1.53 -13.87 8.08
CA THR A 125 0.72 -12.92 8.85
C THR A 125 1.57 -11.82 9.46
N LEU A 126 0.96 -10.66 9.69
CA LEU A 126 1.52 -9.63 10.56
C LEU A 126 1.79 -10.20 11.97
N ARG A 127 2.72 -9.56 12.68
CA ARG A 127 3.12 -9.89 14.05
C ARG A 127 2.16 -9.36 15.12
#